data_AF-A0A480A3J6-F1
#
_entry.id   AF-A0A480A3J6-F1
#
_cell.length_a   1.000
_cell.length_b   1.000
_cell.length_c   1.000
_cell.angle_alpha   90.00
_cell.angle_beta   90.00
_cell.angle_gamma   90.00
#
_symmetry.space_group_name_H-M   'P 1'
#
loop_
_entity.id
_entity.type
_entity.pdbx_description
1 polymer ?
#
loop_
_entity_poly.entity_id
_entity_poly.type
_entity_poly.pdbx_seq_one_letter_code
_entity_poly.pdbx_strand_id
1 'polypeptide(L)'
;MAKRTRTKAYEWELRLQDEIAPDFTIDEIDSHQLRKDFIDKNPELVEEIIEKEEKRRERKRKKQDQEEDWSIPTAPDYEEE
;
A
#
# COMPACT_ATOMS: atom_id res chain seq x y z
N MET A 1 6.91 7.55 -23.55
CA MET A 1 6.20 6.64 -22.63
C MET A 1 7.16 6.18 -21.54
N ALA A 2 6.86 6.40 -20.25
CA ALA A 2 7.62 5.78 -19.18
C ALA A 2 7.24 4.29 -19.12
N LYS A 3 8.18 3.39 -19.43
CA LYS A 3 7.95 1.94 -19.31
C LYS A 3 7.86 1.61 -17.81
N ARG A 4 6.69 1.15 -17.35
CA ARG A 4 6.58 0.59 -16.00
C ARG A 4 7.37 -0.71 -15.96
N THR A 5 8.31 -0.82 -15.01
CA THR A 5 9.07 -2.06 -14.80
C THR A 5 8.23 -3.05 -13.98
N ARG A 6 8.46 -4.35 -14.16
CA ARG A 6 7.74 -5.41 -13.42
C ARG A 6 7.88 -5.23 -11.90
N THR A 7 9.05 -4.79 -11.44
CA THR A 7 9.33 -4.39 -10.05
C THR A 7 8.33 -3.35 -9.54
N LYS A 8 8.18 -2.23 -10.27
CA LYS A 8 7.24 -1.15 -9.88
C LYS A 8 5.78 -1.59 -9.95
N ALA A 9 5.44 -2.49 -10.87
CA ALA A 9 4.08 -3.05 -10.93
C ALA A 9 3.77 -3.90 -9.70
N TYR A 10 4.70 -4.78 -9.31
CA TYR A 10 4.54 -5.63 -8.12
C TYR A 10 4.51 -4.83 -6.81
N GLU A 11 5.39 -3.83 -6.66
CA GLU A 11 5.35 -2.89 -5.52
C GLU A 11 3.99 -2.20 -5.39
N TRP A 12 3.41 -1.76 -6.50
CA TRP A 12 2.09 -1.11 -6.48
C TRP A 12 0.97 -2.08 -6.16
N GLU A 13 1.02 -3.32 -6.68
CA GLU A 13 0.03 -4.34 -6.35
C GLU A 13 -0.03 -4.58 -4.84
N LEU A 14 1.10 -4.79 -4.17
CA LEU A 14 1.14 -4.99 -2.72
C LEU A 14 0.63 -3.78 -1.92
N ARG A 15 0.91 -2.57 -2.41
CA ARG A 15 0.41 -1.35 -1.77
C ARG A 15 -1.10 -1.22 -1.92
N LEU A 16 -1.64 -1.48 -3.11
CA LEU A 16 -3.07 -1.42 -3.38
C LEU A 16 -3.82 -2.51 -2.60
N GLN A 17 -3.18 -3.63 -2.30
CA GLN A 17 -3.76 -4.64 -1.42
C GLN A 17 -4.00 -4.14 0.02
N ASP A 18 -3.13 -3.27 0.54
CA ASP A 18 -3.30 -2.62 1.85
C ASP A 18 -4.31 -1.48 1.82
N GLU A 19 -4.40 -0.74 0.70
CA GLU A 19 -5.22 0.46 0.59
C GLU A 19 -6.65 0.18 0.13
N ILE A 20 -6.88 -0.87 -0.66
CA ILE A 20 -8.18 -1.20 -1.26
C ILE A 20 -8.73 -2.51 -0.70
N ALA A 21 -8.07 -3.65 -0.99
CA ALA A 21 -8.50 -4.97 -0.55
C ALA A 21 -7.36 -5.99 -0.67
N PRO A 22 -7.21 -6.97 0.24
CA PRO A 22 -6.09 -7.91 0.23
C PRO A 22 -6.00 -8.77 -1.03
N ASP A 23 -7.13 -9.02 -1.70
CA ASP A 23 -7.21 -9.80 -2.93
C ASP A 23 -7.05 -8.94 -4.21
N PHE A 24 -6.71 -7.66 -4.07
CA PHE A 24 -6.51 -6.77 -5.21
C PHE A 24 -5.36 -7.26 -6.10
N THR A 25 -5.61 -7.28 -7.42
CA THR A 25 -4.62 -7.58 -8.45
C THR A 25 -4.75 -6.58 -9.59
N ILE A 26 -3.64 -6.27 -10.27
CA ILE A 26 -3.68 -5.39 -11.44
C ILE A 26 -4.30 -6.16 -12.62
N ASP A 27 -5.45 -5.69 -13.12
CA ASP A 27 -6.12 -6.24 -14.30
C ASP A 27 -5.50 -5.66 -15.59
N GLU A 28 -4.37 -6.23 -15.98
CA GLU A 28 -3.65 -5.92 -17.22
C GLU A 28 -3.39 -7.21 -18.00
N ILE A 29 -3.28 -7.09 -19.33
CA ILE A 29 -2.95 -8.22 -20.20
C ILE A 29 -1.64 -8.86 -19.73
N ASP A 30 -1.66 -10.18 -19.56
CA ASP A 30 -0.54 -10.99 -19.06
C ASP A 30 -0.07 -10.68 -17.63
N SER A 31 -0.75 -9.81 -16.87
CA SER A 31 -0.35 -9.40 -15.50
C SER A 31 -0.03 -10.59 -14.60
N HIS A 32 -0.90 -11.60 -14.56
CA HIS A 32 -0.68 -12.83 -13.78
C HIS A 32 0.59 -13.57 -14.20
N GLN A 33 0.82 -13.72 -15.51
CA GLN A 33 2.00 -14.42 -16.01
C GLN A 33 3.27 -13.60 -15.73
N LEU A 34 3.23 -12.29 -15.94
CA LEU A 34 4.34 -11.38 -15.68
C LEU A 34 4.71 -11.34 -14.20
N ARG A 35 3.73 -11.39 -13.30
CA ARG A 35 3.93 -11.47 -11.85
C ARG A 35 4.59 -12.78 -11.47
N LYS A 36 4.05 -13.91 -11.95
CA LYS A 36 4.64 -15.23 -11.69
C LYS A 36 6.08 -15.30 -12.19
N ASP A 37 6.32 -14.88 -13.43
CA ASP A 37 7.66 -14.77 -14.01
C ASP A 37 8.60 -13.90 -13.17
N PHE A 38 8.09 -12.78 -12.65
CA PHE A 38 8.90 -11.85 -11.85
C PHE A 38 9.32 -12.49 -10.52
N ILE A 39 8.37 -13.14 -9.85
CA ILE A 39 8.61 -13.86 -8.59
C ILE A 39 9.61 -15.00 -8.80
N ASP A 40 9.39 -15.84 -9.82
CA ASP A 40 10.25 -16.99 -10.09
C ASP A 40 11.67 -16.58 -10.49
N LYS A 41 11.83 -15.45 -11.20
CA LYS A 41 13.14 -14.98 -11.69
C LYS A 41 13.90 -14.11 -10.69
N ASN A 42 13.23 -13.50 -9.72
CA ASN A 42 13.84 -12.53 -8.79
C ASN A 42 13.35 -12.71 -7.35
N PRO A 43 13.56 -13.88 -6.73
CA PRO A 43 13.09 -14.16 -5.37
C PRO A 43 13.66 -13.16 -4.35
N GLU A 44 14.96 -12.82 -4.41
CA GLU A 44 15.60 -11.87 -3.50
C GLU A 44 14.97 -10.47 -3.57
N LEU A 45 14.65 -10.00 -4.78
CA LEU A 45 14.03 -8.69 -4.98
C LEU A 45 12.58 -8.68 -4.51
N VAL A 46 11.87 -9.80 -4.64
CA VAL A 46 10.51 -9.95 -4.12
C VAL A 46 10.50 -9.89 -2.60
N GLU A 47 11.43 -10.56 -1.93
CA GLU A 47 11.59 -10.46 -0.48
C GLU A 47 11.87 -9.00 -0.05
N GLU A 48 12.79 -8.31 -0.74
CA GLU A 48 13.08 -6.91 -0.45
C GLU A 48 11.83 -6.00 -0.60
N ILE A 49 11.03 -6.24 -1.63
CA ILE A 49 9.78 -5.49 -1.86
C ILE A 49 8.75 -5.77 -0.75
N ILE A 50 8.60 -7.02 -0.34
CA ILE A 50 7.68 -7.42 0.73
C ILE A 50 8.11 -6.77 2.05
N GLU A 51 9.39 -6.85 2.42
CA GLU A 51 9.90 -6.20 3.65
C GLU A 51 9.68 -4.69 3.65
N LYS A 52 9.90 -4.03 2.50
CA LYS A 52 9.67 -2.58 2.36
C LYS A 52 8.20 -2.24 2.54
N GLU A 53 7.30 -3.04 1.98
CA GLU A 53 5.86 -2.85 2.13
C GLU A 53 5.40 -3.12 3.57
N GLU A 54 5.91 -4.16 4.24
CA GLU A 54 5.63 -4.40 5.67
C GLU A 54 6.06 -3.22 6.54
N LYS A 55 7.29 -2.71 6.36
CA LYS A 55 7.77 -1.51 7.06
C LYS A 55 6.89 -0.29 6.79
N ARG A 56 6.32 -0.15 5.59
CA ARG A 56 5.37 0.92 5.27
C ARG A 56 4.07 0.75 6.04
N ARG A 57 3.50 -0.46 6.06
CA ARG A 57 2.26 -0.78 6.79
C ARG A 57 2.41 -0.56 8.29
N GLU A 58 3.55 -0.95 8.87
CA GLU A 58 3.85 -0.69 10.28
C GLU A 58 3.91 0.81 10.60
N ARG A 59 4.57 1.61 9.76
CA ARG A 59 4.63 3.07 9.94
C ARG A 59 3.25 3.71 9.81
N LYS A 60 2.42 3.23 8.88
CA LYS A 60 1.04 3.70 8.70
C LYS A 60 0.19 3.41 9.95
N ARG A 61 0.30 2.20 10.51
CA ARG A 61 -0.38 1.83 11.78
C ARG A 61 0.08 2.70 12.95
N LYS A 62 1.39 2.84 13.15
CA LYS A 62 1.95 3.71 14.21
C LYS A 62 1.51 5.18 14.08
N LYS A 63 1.32 5.67 12.86
CA LYS A 63 0.84 7.03 12.60
C LYS A 63 -0.66 7.16 12.87
N GLN A 64 -1.48 6.17 12.49
CA GLN A 64 -2.90 6.14 12.82
C GLN A 64 -3.13 6.16 14.34
N ASP A 65 -2.37 5.36 15.09
CA ASP A 65 -2.44 5.34 16.57
C ASP A 65 -2.09 6.70 17.20
N GLN A 66 -1.26 7.52 16.55
CA GLN A 66 -0.90 8.87 17.01
C GLN A 66 -1.88 9.96 16.54
N GLU A 67 -2.52 9.79 15.38
CA GLU A 67 -3.48 10.77 14.83
C GLU A 67 -4.86 10.69 15.49
N GLU A 68 -5.25 9.53 16.06
CA GLU A 68 -6.48 9.41 16.86
C GLU A 68 -6.46 10.26 18.15
N ASP A 69 -5.28 10.68 18.64
CA ASP A 69 -5.13 11.55 19.82
C ASP A 69 -5.41 13.03 19.53
N TRP A 70 -5.57 13.43 18.26
CA TRP A 70 -5.96 14.79 17.88
C TRP A 70 -7.45 14.91 17.58
N SER A 71 -8.27 14.27 18.42
CA SER A 71 -9.71 14.50 18.47
C SER A 71 -9.94 15.98 18.81
N ILE A 72 -10.36 16.74 17.81
CA ILE A 72 -10.79 18.13 17.94
C ILE A 72 -11.86 18.15 19.06
N PRO A 73 -11.65 18.89 20.17
CA PRO A 73 -12.73 19.12 21.12
C PRO A 73 -13.86 19.74 20.31
N THR A 74 -14.99 19.03 20.23
CA THR A 74 -16.21 19.52 19.61
C THR A 74 -16.40 20.96 20.06
N ALA A 75 -16.42 21.89 19.08
CA ALA A 75 -16.49 23.32 19.34
C ALA A 75 -17.53 23.59 20.43
N PRO A 76 -17.23 24.44 21.44
CA PRO A 76 -18.22 24.80 22.43
C PRO A 76 -19.45 25.35 21.70
N ASP A 77 -20.63 24.88 22.10
CA ASP A 77 -21.92 25.41 21.67
C ASP A 77 -21.86 26.94 21.71
N TYR A 78 -21.74 27.56 20.54
CA TYR A 78 -22.01 28.99 20.41
C TYR A 78 -23.53 29.10 20.42
N GLU A 79 -24.11 29.37 21.58
CA GLU A 79 -25.48 29.86 21.67
C GLU A 79 -25.55 31.19 20.89
N GLU A 80 -26.30 31.20 19.79
CA GLU A 80 -26.77 32.44 19.15
C GLU A 80 -27.82 33.07 20.08
N GLU A 81 -27.45 34.20 20.72
CA GLU A 81 -28.34 35.08 21.49
C GLU A 81 -28.90 36.21 20.61
#